data_AF-A0A0J1IHQ3-F1
#
_entry.id   AF-A0A0J1IHQ3-F1
#
_cell.length_a   1.000
_cell.length_b   1.000
_cell.length_c   1.000
_cell.angle_alpha   90.00
_cell.angle_beta   90.00
_cell.angle_gamma   90.00
#
_symmetry.space_group_name_H-M   'P 1'
#
loop_
_entity.id
_entity.type
_entity.pdbx_description
1 polymer ?
#
loop_
_entity_poly.entity_id
_entity_poly.type
_entity_poly.pdbx_seq_one_letter_code
_entity_poly.pdbx_strand_id
1 'polypeptide(L)'
;MYKITCFCPLEPTKLESLLKGIGFSSKKDGLEWYFEDIVFRIEPFKGHSNQREKGYRVYFNGKNTMSFAYMFDLSLGTLNTTITSIEYMLSEEGKNSNDWLSLLDNNPSIITIDTRGFYQKNGINIIVTNNTVVFQLRSKKNTSLKLISGLKRIEELVEHIIPTTYDLFSFEEELA
;
A
#
# COMPACT_ATOMS: atom_id res chain seq x y z
N MET A 1 5.37 -1.18 4.03
CA MET A 1 4.14 -0.64 4.66
C MET A 1 3.10 -0.34 3.60
N TYR A 2 1.85 -0.76 3.82
CA TYR A 2 0.76 -0.44 2.92
C TYR A 2 0.08 0.88 3.27
N LYS A 3 -0.43 1.54 2.24
CA LYS A 3 -1.25 2.75 2.35
C LYS A 3 -2.38 2.70 1.32
N ILE A 4 -3.62 2.89 1.75
CA ILE A 4 -4.80 2.97 0.89
C ILE A 4 -5.34 4.38 0.93
N THR A 5 -5.75 4.90 -0.22
CA THR A 5 -6.58 6.09 -0.30
C THR A 5 -8.00 5.70 -0.69
N CYS A 6 -8.96 6.02 0.16
CA CYS A 6 -10.35 5.68 -0.06
C CYS A 6 -11.30 6.81 0.33
N PHE A 7 -12.53 6.73 -0.17
CA PHE A 7 -13.59 7.70 0.07
C PHE A 7 -14.82 6.99 0.61
N CYS A 8 -15.40 7.53 1.67
CA CYS A 8 -16.55 6.95 2.37
C CYS A 8 -17.58 8.05 2.69
N PRO A 9 -18.90 7.79 2.59
CA PRO A 9 -19.96 8.75 2.91
C PRO A 9 -20.15 9.02 4.41
N LEU A 10 -19.17 8.65 5.25
CA LEU A 10 -19.24 8.83 6.69
C LEU A 10 -18.32 9.96 7.16
N GLU A 11 -18.80 10.78 8.09
CA GLU A 11 -18.01 11.82 8.75
C GLU A 11 -17.00 11.21 9.73
N PRO A 12 -15.80 11.82 9.92
CA PRO A 12 -14.78 11.27 10.80
C PRO A 12 -15.25 11.05 12.24
N THR A 13 -16.10 11.95 12.78
CA THR A 13 -16.65 11.84 14.14
C THR A 13 -17.60 10.64 14.29
N LYS A 14 -18.37 10.34 13.24
CA LYS A 14 -19.25 9.16 13.22
C LYS A 14 -18.43 7.88 13.05
N LEU A 15 -17.41 7.90 12.19
CA LEU A 15 -16.49 6.78 12.02
C LEU A 15 -15.80 6.44 13.34
N GLU A 16 -15.29 7.43 14.07
CA GLU A 16 -14.70 7.24 15.40
C GLU A 16 -15.65 6.53 16.36
N SER A 17 -16.92 6.97 16.42
CA SER A 17 -17.91 6.36 17.31
C SER A 17 -18.16 4.89 16.98
N LEU A 18 -18.12 4.50 15.71
CA LEU A 18 -18.29 3.11 15.29
C LEU A 18 -17.06 2.26 15.60
N LEU A 19 -15.86 2.80 15.31
CA LEU A 19 -14.62 2.04 15.43
C LEU A 19 -14.14 1.88 16.89
N LYS A 20 -14.62 2.71 17.83
CA LYS A 20 -14.36 2.52 19.27
C LYS A 20 -14.81 1.15 19.78
N GLY A 21 -15.93 0.62 19.28
CA GLY A 21 -16.46 -0.68 19.72
C GLY A 21 -15.60 -1.88 19.31
N ILE A 22 -14.70 -1.71 18.35
CA ILE A 22 -13.82 -2.75 17.81
C ILE A 22 -12.35 -2.53 18.17
N GLY A 23 -12.09 -1.70 19.19
CA GLY A 23 -10.78 -1.52 19.80
C GLY A 23 -9.91 -0.42 19.19
N PHE A 24 -10.43 0.42 18.30
CA PHE A 24 -9.67 1.58 17.82
C PHE A 24 -9.57 2.64 18.92
N SER A 25 -8.38 3.22 19.02
CA SER A 25 -8.08 4.35 19.89
C SER A 25 -7.97 5.65 19.07
N SER A 26 -8.48 6.75 19.63
CA SER A 26 -8.36 8.07 19.00
C SER A 26 -6.98 8.65 19.24
N LYS A 27 -6.36 9.16 18.18
CA LYS A 27 -5.08 9.88 18.20
C LYS A 27 -5.26 11.26 17.56
N LYS A 28 -4.24 12.12 17.68
CA LYS A 28 -4.28 13.52 17.22
C LYS A 28 -4.70 13.66 15.76
N ASP A 29 -4.26 12.76 14.89
CA ASP A 29 -4.44 12.85 13.43
C ASP A 29 -5.35 11.74 12.85
N GLY A 30 -5.95 10.89 13.69
CA GLY A 30 -6.75 9.77 13.20
C GLY A 30 -7.09 8.72 14.25
N LEU A 31 -7.49 7.55 13.77
CA LEU A 31 -7.85 6.39 14.57
C LEU A 31 -6.79 5.31 14.39
N GLU A 32 -6.37 4.68 15.48
CA GLU A 32 -5.35 3.63 15.46
C GLU A 32 -5.83 2.39 16.20
N TRP A 33 -5.73 1.26 15.54
CA TRP A 33 -5.79 -0.06 16.15
C TRP A 33 -4.37 -0.61 16.23
N TYR A 34 -3.96 -0.97 17.44
CA TYR A 34 -2.62 -1.44 17.76
C TYR A 34 -2.72 -2.83 18.39
N PHE A 35 -2.01 -3.79 17.83
CA PHE A 35 -1.91 -5.14 18.36
C PHE A 35 -0.48 -5.66 18.18
N GLU A 36 0.21 -5.91 19.30
CA GLU A 36 1.63 -6.30 19.35
C GLU A 36 2.54 -5.29 18.66
N ASP A 37 3.01 -5.55 17.44
CA ASP A 37 3.83 -4.64 16.62
C ASP A 37 3.11 -4.19 15.34
N ILE A 38 1.82 -4.56 15.21
CA ILE A 38 0.99 -4.23 14.05
C ILE A 38 0.15 -3.00 14.35
N VAL A 39 0.23 -2.03 13.45
CA VAL A 39 -0.51 -0.78 13.47
C VAL A 39 -1.42 -0.73 12.24
N PHE A 40 -2.71 -0.57 12.49
CA PHE A 40 -3.71 -0.22 11.48
C PHE A 40 -4.26 1.17 11.80
N ARG A 41 -3.98 2.15 10.94
CA ARG A 41 -4.29 3.57 11.18
C ARG A 41 -5.20 4.12 10.10
N ILE A 42 -6.23 4.87 10.47
CA ILE A 42 -7.13 5.59 9.57
C ILE A 42 -7.01 7.08 9.84
N GLU A 43 -6.64 7.85 8.82
CA GLU A 43 -6.53 9.31 8.89
C GLU A 43 -7.53 9.98 7.94
N PRO A 44 -8.41 10.86 8.43
CA PRO A 44 -9.27 11.66 7.56
C PRO A 44 -8.47 12.76 6.85
N PHE A 45 -8.90 13.15 5.65
CA PHE A 45 -8.31 14.27 4.92
C PHE A 45 -8.66 15.59 5.61
N LYS A 46 -7.65 16.43 5.85
CA LYS A 46 -7.85 17.77 6.42
C LYS A 46 -8.46 18.70 5.36
N GLY A 47 -9.39 19.58 5.78
CA GLY A 47 -9.89 20.69 4.96
C GLY A 47 -10.97 20.39 3.91
N HIS A 48 -11.60 19.20 3.92
CA HIS A 48 -12.59 18.80 2.90
C HIS A 48 -14.03 18.69 3.48
N SER A 49 -14.55 19.76 4.10
CA SER A 49 -15.80 19.69 4.89
C SER A 49 -17.08 19.51 4.06
N ASN A 50 -17.12 19.94 2.79
CA ASN A 50 -18.39 20.04 2.03
C ASN A 50 -18.59 18.95 0.96
N GLN A 51 -17.73 17.94 0.91
CA GLN A 51 -17.91 16.82 -0.03
C GLN A 51 -18.87 15.78 0.55
N ARG A 52 -19.66 15.16 -0.35
CA ARG A 52 -20.59 14.07 -0.01
C ARG A 52 -19.85 12.84 0.53
N GLU A 53 -18.65 12.61 0.02
CA GLU A 53 -17.75 11.57 0.50
C GLU A 53 -16.54 12.22 1.18
N LYS A 54 -16.07 11.60 2.26
CA LYS A 54 -14.87 12.02 2.97
C LYS A 54 -13.71 11.14 2.59
N GLY A 55 -12.57 11.76 2.32
CA GLY A 55 -11.32 11.07 2.00
C GLY A 55 -10.63 10.58 3.27
N TYR A 56 -10.11 9.36 3.20
CA TYR A 56 -9.34 8.71 4.26
C TYR A 56 -8.06 8.10 3.68
N ARG A 57 -6.97 8.17 4.46
CA ARG A 57 -5.78 7.34 4.28
C ARG A 57 -5.81 6.23 5.30
N VAL A 58 -5.62 5.00 4.84
CA VAL A 58 -5.51 3.82 5.71
C VAL A 58 -4.10 3.28 5.61
N TYR A 59 -3.44 3.10 6.73
CA TYR A 59 -2.07 2.59 6.80
C TYR A 59 -2.06 1.25 7.51
N PHE A 60 -1.20 0.35 7.04
CA PHE A 60 -0.97 -0.95 7.66
C PHE A 60 0.50 -1.34 7.53
N ASN A 61 1.16 -1.59 8.66
CA ASN A 61 2.57 -1.99 8.68
C ASN A 61 2.77 -3.51 8.69
N GLY A 62 1.71 -4.30 8.83
CA GLY A 62 1.80 -5.76 8.82
C GLY A 62 2.22 -6.31 7.45
N LYS A 63 2.86 -7.48 7.47
CA LYS A 63 3.34 -8.15 6.25
C LYS A 63 2.26 -8.93 5.50
N ASN A 64 1.20 -9.36 6.19
CA ASN A 64 0.16 -10.21 5.62
C ASN A 64 -0.97 -9.37 5.00
N THR A 65 -1.16 -9.47 3.68
CA THR A 65 -2.23 -8.76 2.95
C THR A 65 -3.63 -9.24 3.26
N MET A 66 -3.83 -10.50 3.64
CA MET A 66 -5.13 -11.00 4.10
C MET A 66 -5.53 -10.39 5.43
N SER A 67 -4.58 -10.24 6.36
CA SER A 67 -4.83 -9.51 7.61
C SER A 67 -5.19 -8.05 7.33
N PHE A 68 -4.52 -7.42 6.36
CA PHE A 68 -4.87 -6.06 5.96
C PHE A 68 -6.28 -5.97 5.39
N ALA A 69 -6.64 -6.85 4.46
CA ALA A 69 -7.95 -6.90 3.85
C ALA A 69 -9.06 -7.13 4.90
N TYR A 70 -8.84 -8.06 5.83
CA TYR A 70 -9.76 -8.32 6.92
C TYR A 70 -9.99 -7.07 7.80
N MET A 71 -8.91 -6.40 8.22
CA MET A 71 -9.01 -5.19 9.04
C MET A 71 -9.68 -4.04 8.28
N PHE A 72 -9.44 -3.93 6.98
CA PHE A 72 -10.12 -2.97 6.13
C PHE A 72 -11.62 -3.27 6.02
N ASP A 73 -12.00 -4.54 5.84
CA ASP A 73 -13.40 -4.94 5.73
C ASP A 73 -14.17 -4.70 7.04
N LEU A 74 -13.53 -5.00 8.17
CA LEU A 74 -14.09 -4.78 9.51
C LEU A 74 -14.29 -3.29 9.84
N SER A 75 -13.45 -2.40 9.30
CA SER A 75 -13.49 -0.97 9.61
C SER A 75 -14.25 -0.12 8.58
N LEU A 76 -14.00 -0.33 7.29
CA LEU A 76 -14.46 0.54 6.20
C LEU A 76 -15.18 -0.23 5.08
N GLY A 77 -15.00 -1.54 4.95
CA GLY A 77 -15.52 -2.32 3.82
C GLY A 77 -17.04 -2.33 3.70
N THR A 78 -17.76 -2.28 4.83
CA THR A 78 -19.23 -2.27 4.86
C THR A 78 -19.84 -0.88 4.63
N LEU A 79 -19.02 0.17 4.55
CA LEU A 79 -19.47 1.56 4.52
C LEU A 79 -19.57 2.14 3.10
N ASN A 80 -19.77 1.31 2.07
CA ASN A 80 -19.76 1.71 0.65
C ASN A 80 -18.50 2.50 0.27
N THR A 81 -17.35 2.06 0.78
CA THR A 81 -16.08 2.75 0.60
C THR A 81 -15.53 2.54 -0.82
N THR A 82 -15.18 3.63 -1.48
CA THR A 82 -14.54 3.61 -2.81
C THR A 82 -13.02 3.71 -2.66
N ILE A 83 -12.28 2.71 -3.15
CA ILE A 83 -10.82 2.69 -3.09
C ILE A 83 -10.26 3.27 -4.38
N THR A 84 -9.45 4.33 -4.26
CA THR A 84 -8.89 5.04 -5.41
C THR A 84 -7.41 4.79 -5.60
N SER A 85 -6.68 4.44 -4.54
CA SER A 85 -5.27 4.08 -4.64
C SER A 85 -4.87 3.07 -3.59
N ILE A 86 -3.97 2.17 -3.98
CA ILE A 86 -3.28 1.23 -3.10
C ILE A 86 -1.78 1.44 -3.33
N GLU A 87 -1.06 1.71 -2.25
CA GLU A 87 0.37 1.96 -2.22
C GLU A 87 1.05 0.94 -1.31
N TYR A 88 2.22 0.47 -1.71
CA TYR A 88 3.13 -0.28 -0.85
C TYR A 88 4.51 0.36 -0.90
N MET A 89 4.99 0.76 0.27
CA MET A 89 6.33 1.30 0.46
C MET A 89 7.26 0.20 0.93
N LEU A 90 8.29 -0.05 0.13
CA LEU A 90 9.34 -1.02 0.37
C LEU A 90 10.63 -0.28 0.74
N SER A 91 11.24 -0.72 1.82
CA SER A 91 12.54 -0.26 2.29
C SER A 91 13.36 -1.49 2.64
N GLU A 92 14.58 -1.57 2.11
CA GLU A 92 15.53 -2.62 2.46
C GLU A 92 16.74 -2.00 3.15
N GLU A 93 17.18 -2.63 4.23
CA GLU A 93 18.37 -2.18 4.94
C GLU A 93 19.59 -2.29 4.03
N GLY A 94 20.40 -1.23 3.99
CA GLY A 94 21.59 -1.16 3.13
C GLY A 94 21.33 -0.72 1.68
N LYS A 95 20.07 -0.67 1.21
CA LYS A 95 19.77 -0.15 -0.14
C LYS A 95 19.48 1.35 -0.13
N ASN A 96 20.18 2.09 -0.98
CA ASN A 96 19.95 3.49 -1.24
C ASN A 96 19.19 3.69 -2.57
N SER A 97 18.86 4.95 -2.87
CA SER A 97 18.11 5.30 -4.09
C SER A 97 18.82 4.87 -5.38
N ASN A 98 20.15 4.94 -5.47
CA ASN A 98 20.90 4.54 -6.66
C ASN A 98 20.86 3.02 -6.85
N ASP A 99 20.89 2.24 -5.77
CA ASP A 99 20.77 0.78 -5.86
C ASP A 99 19.40 0.39 -6.43
N TRP A 100 18.34 1.08 -6.02
CA TRP A 100 17.00 0.88 -6.56
C TRP A 100 16.90 1.28 -8.04
N LEU A 101 17.44 2.44 -8.41
CA LEU A 101 17.47 2.88 -9.81
C LEU A 101 18.21 1.86 -10.68
N SER A 102 19.40 1.43 -10.27
CA SER A 102 20.17 0.43 -11.01
C SER A 102 19.44 -0.89 -11.13
N LEU A 103 18.77 -1.37 -10.06
CA LEU A 103 17.98 -2.60 -10.10
C LEU A 103 16.82 -2.51 -11.11
N LEU A 104 16.13 -1.37 -11.13
CA LEU A 104 14.96 -1.16 -11.99
C LEU A 104 15.36 -0.91 -13.45
N ASP A 105 16.42 -0.13 -13.69
CA ASP A 105 16.95 0.15 -15.04
C ASP A 105 17.46 -1.12 -15.72
N ASN A 106 18.02 -2.06 -14.95
CA ASN A 106 18.51 -3.34 -15.47
C ASN A 106 17.40 -4.37 -15.70
N ASN A 107 16.14 -4.05 -15.38
CA ASN A 107 15.03 -4.98 -15.52
C ASN A 107 14.25 -4.74 -16.82
N PRO A 108 14.39 -5.58 -17.87
CA PRO A 108 13.79 -5.33 -19.18
C PRO A 108 12.26 -5.39 -19.18
N SER A 109 11.67 -5.95 -18.13
CA SER A 109 10.21 -6.03 -17.99
C SER A 109 9.58 -4.77 -17.38
N ILE A 110 10.39 -3.81 -16.94
CA ILE A 110 9.97 -2.56 -16.32
C ILE A 110 10.19 -1.42 -17.32
N ILE A 111 9.17 -0.59 -17.48
CA ILE A 111 9.20 0.55 -18.40
C ILE A 111 9.61 1.80 -17.61
N THR A 112 10.70 2.44 -18.02
CA THR A 112 11.09 3.76 -17.50
C THR A 112 10.18 4.84 -18.07
N ILE A 113 9.45 5.53 -17.19
CA ILE A 113 8.62 6.69 -17.57
C ILE A 113 9.45 7.97 -17.49
N ASP A 114 10.25 8.11 -16.43
CA ASP A 114 11.12 9.27 -16.19
C ASP A 114 12.40 8.79 -15.49
N THR A 115 13.55 9.25 -15.97
CA THR A 115 14.88 8.89 -15.44
C THR A 115 15.12 9.39 -14.02
N ARG A 116 14.24 10.24 -13.48
CA ARG A 116 14.25 10.68 -12.08
C ARG A 116 13.65 9.66 -11.10
N GLY A 117 13.46 8.42 -11.54
CA GLY A 117 13.00 7.31 -10.69
C GLY A 117 11.51 7.00 -10.80
N PHE A 118 10.89 7.28 -11.95
CA PHE A 118 9.51 6.85 -12.23
C PHE A 118 9.51 5.73 -13.26
N TYR A 119 8.95 4.60 -12.86
CA TYR A 119 8.82 3.41 -13.68
C TYR A 119 7.40 2.88 -13.65
N GLN A 120 7.09 1.96 -14.55
CA GLN A 120 5.81 1.28 -14.58
C GLN A 120 5.95 -0.15 -15.07
N LYS A 121 5.18 -1.05 -14.45
CA LYS A 121 5.01 -2.43 -14.90
C LYS A 121 3.57 -2.86 -14.67
N ASN A 122 2.95 -3.46 -15.69
CA ASN A 122 1.59 -4.00 -15.61
C ASN A 122 0.53 -3.02 -15.04
N GLY A 123 0.69 -1.72 -15.35
CA GLY A 123 -0.19 -0.65 -14.87
C GLY A 123 -0.02 -0.27 -13.39
N ILE A 124 1.03 -0.74 -12.72
CA ILE A 124 1.47 -0.30 -11.39
C ILE A 124 2.64 0.66 -11.60
N ASN A 125 2.55 1.84 -10.99
CA ASN A 125 3.66 2.80 -10.99
C ASN A 125 4.66 2.41 -9.90
N ILE A 126 5.93 2.52 -10.18
CA ILE A 126 7.02 2.24 -9.25
C ILE A 126 7.82 3.54 -9.14
N ILE A 127 7.92 4.08 -7.93
CA ILE A 127 8.50 5.40 -7.68
C ILE A 127 9.62 5.24 -6.65
N VAL A 128 10.84 5.61 -7.04
CA VAL A 128 11.98 5.64 -6.13
C VAL A 128 11.98 6.98 -5.39
N THR A 129 11.94 6.96 -4.06
CA THR A 129 11.98 8.17 -3.24
C THR A 129 12.61 7.90 -1.88
N ASN A 130 13.55 8.76 -1.46
CA ASN A 130 14.16 8.72 -0.12
C ASN A 130 14.65 7.31 0.30
N ASN A 131 15.41 6.63 -0.58
CA ASN A 131 15.92 5.25 -0.36
C ASN A 131 14.83 4.18 -0.22
N THR A 132 13.59 4.50 -0.57
CA THR A 132 12.45 3.57 -0.60
C THR A 132 11.89 3.46 -2.01
N VAL A 133 11.18 2.38 -2.27
CA VAL A 133 10.42 2.18 -3.50
C VAL A 133 8.95 2.12 -3.16
N VAL A 134 8.15 2.95 -3.83
CA VAL A 134 6.70 2.99 -3.67
C VAL A 134 6.05 2.37 -4.90
N PHE A 135 5.36 1.26 -4.67
CA PHE A 135 4.48 0.63 -5.65
C PHE A 135 3.10 1.26 -5.52
N GLN A 136 2.58 1.85 -6.59
CA GLN A 136 1.32 2.57 -6.57
C GLN A 136 0.40 2.08 -7.67
N LEU A 137 -0.73 1.51 -7.25
CA LEU A 137 -1.88 1.24 -8.09
C LEU A 137 -2.91 2.36 -7.90
N ARG A 138 -3.44 2.89 -9.00
CA ARG A 138 -4.51 3.91 -8.99
C ARG A 138 -5.71 3.42 -9.79
N SER A 139 -6.91 3.77 -9.32
CA SER A 139 -8.12 3.57 -10.10
C SER A 139 -8.13 4.48 -11.33
N LYS A 140 -8.89 4.07 -12.36
CA LYS A 140 -9.24 4.96 -13.45
C LYS A 140 -10.33 5.91 -12.97
N LYS A 141 -10.53 7.01 -13.68
CA LYS A 141 -11.60 7.97 -13.38
C LYS A 141 -12.94 7.23 -13.26
N ASN A 142 -13.66 7.48 -12.16
CA ASN A 142 -14.96 6.87 -11.85
C ASN A 142 -14.94 5.34 -11.64
N THR A 143 -13.79 4.74 -11.32
CA THR A 143 -13.71 3.34 -10.92
C THR A 143 -13.17 3.17 -9.51
N SER A 144 -13.55 2.06 -8.87
CA SER A 144 -13.02 1.64 -7.57
C SER A 144 -12.07 0.46 -7.77
N LEU A 145 -10.94 0.44 -7.06
CA LEU A 145 -10.06 -0.72 -6.99
C LEU A 145 -10.68 -1.79 -6.10
N LYS A 146 -10.56 -3.06 -6.52
CA LYS A 146 -10.86 -4.20 -5.64
C LYS A 146 -9.65 -4.46 -4.76
N LEU A 147 -9.80 -4.31 -3.44
CA LEU A 147 -8.71 -4.34 -2.46
C LEU A 147 -7.83 -5.59 -2.61
N ILE A 148 -8.41 -6.77 -2.44
CA ILE A 148 -7.66 -8.04 -2.43
C ILE A 148 -6.89 -8.24 -3.74
N SER A 149 -7.53 -8.01 -4.89
CA SER A 149 -6.83 -8.13 -6.18
C SER A 149 -5.73 -7.09 -6.37
N GLY A 150 -5.89 -5.88 -5.80
CA GLY A 150 -4.89 -4.84 -5.87
C GLY A 150 -3.67 -5.16 -5.00
N LEU A 151 -3.90 -5.67 -3.79
CA LEU A 151 -2.85 -6.13 -2.89
C LEU A 151 -2.03 -7.27 -3.51
N LYS A 152 -2.70 -8.30 -4.04
CA LYS A 152 -2.05 -9.44 -4.71
C LYS A 152 -1.16 -9.01 -5.88
N ARG A 153 -1.67 -8.12 -6.75
CA ARG A 153 -0.88 -7.61 -7.88
C ARG A 153 0.36 -6.83 -7.45
N ILE A 154 0.30 -6.14 -6.31
CA ILE A 154 1.46 -5.46 -5.75
C ILE A 154 2.44 -6.48 -5.17
N GLU A 155 1.97 -7.47 -4.41
CA GLU A 155 2.83 -8.55 -3.87
C GLU A 155 3.56 -9.30 -4.99
N GLU A 156 2.85 -9.73 -6.03
CA GLU A 156 3.43 -10.41 -7.20
C GLU A 156 4.53 -9.56 -7.87
N LEU A 157 4.34 -8.24 -7.94
CA LEU A 157 5.35 -7.33 -8.50
C LEU A 157 6.55 -7.13 -7.57
N VAL A 158 6.31 -7.05 -6.26
CA VAL A 158 7.37 -6.96 -5.25
C VAL A 158 8.23 -8.22 -5.30
N GLU A 159 7.61 -9.41 -5.31
CA GLU A 159 8.29 -10.70 -5.40
C GLU A 159 9.09 -10.85 -6.71
N HIS A 160 8.55 -10.32 -7.82
CA HIS A 160 9.29 -10.28 -9.10
C HIS A 160 10.57 -9.44 -9.03
N ILE A 161 10.55 -8.31 -8.31
CA ILE A 161 11.68 -7.38 -8.22
C ILE A 161 12.68 -7.84 -7.14
N ILE A 162 12.16 -8.41 -6.06
CA ILE A 162 12.93 -8.92 -4.93
C ILE A 162 12.38 -10.28 -4.57
N PRO A 163 12.94 -11.35 -5.19
CA PRO A 163 12.57 -12.71 -4.84
C PRO A 163 12.92 -12.96 -3.37
N THR A 164 11.90 -13.15 -2.53
CA THR A 164 12.08 -13.51 -1.12
C THR A 164 12.53 -14.96 -0.94
N THR A 165 12.34 -15.80 -1.95
CA THR A 165 12.85 -17.17 -2.01
C THR A 165 14.27 -17.15 -2.55
N TYR A 166 15.23 -17.25 -1.63
CA TYR A 166 16.57 -17.73 -1.95
C TYR A 166 16.43 -19.17 -2.44
N ASP A 167 16.72 -19.43 -3.71
CA ASP A 167 16.81 -20.81 -4.20
C ASP A 167 18.11 -21.42 -3.67
N LEU A 168 17.99 -22.26 -2.64
CA LEU A 168 19.11 -22.99 -2.04
C LEU A 168 19.83 -23.91 -3.04
N PHE A 169 19.22 -24.23 -4.18
CA PHE A 169 19.77 -25.12 -5.21
C PHE A 169 20.38 -24.38 -6.41
N SER A 170 20.32 -23.05 -6.43
CA SER A 170 20.94 -22.24 -7.50
C SER A 170 22.47 -22.36 -7.58
N PHE A 171 23.11 -22.99 -6.60
CA PHE A 171 24.55 -23.28 -6.58
C PHE A 171 24.93 -24.62 -7.25
N GLU A 172 23.99 -25.51 -7.54
CA GLU A 172 24.33 -26.83 -8.13
C GLU A 172 24.58 -26.77 -9.65
N GLU A 173 24.12 -25.71 -10.34
CA GLU A 173 24.34 -25.54 -11.79
C GLU A 173 25.70 -24.91 -12.15
N GLU A 174 26.44 -24.33 -11.19
CA GLU A 174 27.80 -23.79 -11.42
C GLU A 174 28.92 -24.83 -11.19
N LEU A 175 28.59 -26.02 -10.68
CA LEU A 175 29.56 -27.09 -10.37
C LEU A 175 29.42 -28.35 -11.25
N ALA A 176 28.56 -28.32 -12.27
CA ALA A 176 28.33 -29.44 -13.20
C ALA A 176 29.04 -29.25 -14.56
#